data_AF-A0A1A9S5Q7-F1
#
_entry.id   AF-A0A1A9S5Q7-F1
#
_cell.length_a   1.000
_cell.length_b   1.000
_cell.length_c   1.000
_cell.angle_alpha   90.00
_cell.angle_beta   90.00
_cell.angle_gamma   90.00
#
_symmetry.space_group_name_H-M   'P 1'
#
loop_
_entity.id
_entity.type
_entity.pdbx_description
1 polymer ?
#
loop_
_entity_poly.entity_id
_entity_poly.type
_entity_poly.pdbx_seq_one_letter_code
_entity_poly.pdbx_strand_id
1 'polypeptide(L)'
;MYAIYGLYALGIVGFTLPTFVGAIVAYVKRDDMRGTIYFDHIQFLLRTFWGSLIGFVVGFLLTITFIGVILGVPLVVVICFWYLFRVVVGVVRLIDNQPVTPDGWLM
;
A
#
# COMPACT_ATOMS: atom_id res chain seq x y z
N MET A 1 3.79 -15.04 -0.01
CA MET A 1 4.19 -13.61 0.00
C MET A 1 4.10 -12.96 -1.38
N TYR A 2 4.79 -13.49 -2.40
CA TYR A 2 4.78 -12.93 -3.77
C TYR A 2 3.38 -12.68 -4.35
N ALA A 3 2.42 -13.59 -4.13
CA ALA A 3 1.04 -13.41 -4.58
C ALA A 3 0.37 -12.15 -3.99
N ILE A 4 0.62 -11.83 -2.71
CA ILE A 4 0.06 -10.65 -2.03
C ILE A 4 0.66 -9.38 -2.66
N TYR A 5 1.97 -9.35 -2.87
CA TYR A 5 2.61 -8.25 -3.58
C TYR A 5 2.12 -8.10 -5.03
N GLY A 6 1.91 -9.22 -5.74
CA GLY A 6 1.32 -9.21 -7.08
C GLY A 6 -0.06 -8.57 -7.10
N LEU A 7 -0.92 -8.88 -6.12
CA LEU A 7 -2.24 -8.26 -5.97
C LEU A 7 -2.14 -6.74 -5.73
N TYR A 8 -1.19 -6.28 -4.91
CA TYR A 8 -0.95 -4.85 -4.72
C TYR A 8 -0.36 -4.17 -5.95
N ALA A 9 0.52 -4.85 -6.69
CA ALA A 9 1.12 -4.35 -7.91
C ALA A 9 0.07 -4.13 -9.01
N LEU A 10 -0.94 -5.02 -9.11
CA LEU A 10 -2.07 -4.84 -10.02
C LEU A 10 -2.89 -3.57 -9.73
N GLY A 11 -2.89 -3.09 -8.48
CA GLY A 11 -3.54 -1.84 -8.10
C GLY A 11 -2.68 -0.60 -8.17
N ILE A 12 -1.45 -0.67 -8.71
CA ILE A 12 -0.63 0.53 -8.98
C ILE A 12 -1.39 1.50 -9.90
N VAL A 13 -2.15 0.96 -10.86
CA VAL A 13 -3.00 1.76 -11.74
C VAL A 13 -4.34 2.00 -11.06
N GLY A 14 -4.37 2.96 -10.12
CA GLY A 14 -5.63 3.51 -9.60
C GLY A 14 -6.30 2.74 -8.46
N PHE A 15 -5.55 2.00 -7.64
CA PHE A 15 -6.05 1.36 -6.41
C PHE A 15 -7.30 0.50 -6.63
N THR A 16 -7.14 -0.53 -7.47
CA THR A 16 -8.23 -1.36 -7.99
C THR A 16 -8.62 -2.51 -7.05
N LEU A 17 -9.70 -3.22 -7.38
CA LEU A 17 -10.20 -4.40 -6.63
C LEU A 17 -9.10 -5.41 -6.20
N PRO A 18 -8.09 -5.74 -7.03
CA PRO A 18 -6.97 -6.58 -6.62
C PRO A 18 -6.26 -6.12 -5.32
N THR A 19 -6.11 -4.82 -5.08
CA THR A 19 -5.47 -4.31 -3.85
C THR A 19 -6.30 -4.65 -2.61
N PHE A 20 -7.63 -4.60 -2.70
CA PHE A 20 -8.52 -5.02 -1.61
C PHE A 20 -8.43 -6.52 -1.36
N VAL A 21 -8.42 -7.33 -2.42
CA VAL A 21 -8.21 -8.79 -2.31
C VAL A 21 -6.85 -9.07 -1.66
N GLY A 22 -5.80 -8.34 -2.06
CA GLY A 22 -4.48 -8.42 -1.46
C GLY A 22 -4.48 -8.13 0.05
N ALA A 23 -5.19 -7.08 0.49
CA ALA A 23 -5.33 -6.74 1.90
C ALA A 23 -6.07 -7.84 2.68
N ILE A 24 -7.15 -8.40 2.13
CA ILE A 24 -7.89 -9.50 2.74
C ILE A 24 -6.97 -10.72 2.92
N VAL A 25 -6.28 -11.14 1.85
CA VAL A 25 -5.34 -12.27 1.91
C VAL A 25 -4.22 -12.00 2.91
N ALA A 26 -3.72 -10.75 2.99
CA ALA A 26 -2.70 -10.35 3.96
C ALA A 26 -3.21 -10.48 5.40
N TYR A 27 -4.44 -10.08 5.70
CA TYR A 27 -5.03 -10.28 7.03
C TYR A 27 -5.21 -11.75 7.38
N VAL A 28 -5.74 -12.54 6.45
CA VAL A 28 -5.97 -14.00 6.65
C VAL A 28 -4.64 -14.72 6.90
N LYS A 29 -3.58 -14.35 6.18
CA LYS A 29 -2.26 -14.99 6.30
C LYS A 29 -1.33 -14.38 7.35
N ARG A 30 -1.76 -13.32 8.02
CA ARG A 30 -0.91 -12.57 8.96
C ARG A 30 -0.39 -13.44 10.09
N ASP A 31 -1.28 -14.20 10.73
CA ASP A 31 -0.91 -14.97 11.92
C ASP A 31 -0.05 -16.19 11.58
N ASP A 32 -0.25 -16.79 10.40
CA ASP A 32 0.58 -17.88 9.87
C ASP A 32 2.05 -17.48 9.68
N MET A 33 2.34 -16.19 9.51
CA MET A 33 3.67 -15.68 9.17
C MET A 33 4.44 -15.11 10.38
N ARG A 34 3.87 -15.14 11.59
CA ARG A 34 4.52 -14.61 12.80
C ARG A 34 5.90 -15.24 13.03
N GLY A 35 6.85 -14.42 13.47
CA GLY A 35 8.23 -14.85 13.69
C GLY A 35 9.06 -15.03 12.42
N THR A 36 8.53 -14.66 11.25
CA THR A 36 9.26 -14.65 9.97
C THR A 36 9.37 -13.23 9.42
N ILE A 37 10.30 -13.02 8.49
CA ILE A 37 10.42 -11.74 7.75
C ILE A 37 9.14 -11.37 7.00
N TYR A 38 8.29 -12.35 6.67
CA TYR A 38 7.06 -12.10 5.92
C TYR A 38 5.98 -11.41 6.75
N PHE A 39 6.02 -11.56 8.08
CA PHE A 39 5.12 -10.83 8.98
C PHE A 39 5.30 -9.32 8.83
N ASP A 40 6.56 -8.87 8.80
CA ASP A 40 6.91 -7.46 8.65
C ASP A 40 6.42 -6.91 7.31
N HIS A 41 6.55 -7.70 6.24
CA HIS A 41 6.05 -7.31 4.93
C HIS A 41 4.51 -7.26 4.87
N ILE A 42 3.81 -8.19 5.54
CA ILE A 42 2.35 -8.13 5.66
C ILE A 42 1.94 -6.83 6.35
N GLN A 43 2.58 -6.48 7.47
CA GLN A 43 2.26 -5.24 8.19
C GLN A 43 2.56 -4.00 7.35
N PHE A 44 3.70 -3.99 6.65
CA PHE A 44 4.08 -2.93 5.72
C PHE A 44 3.04 -2.74 4.60
N LEU A 45 2.57 -3.85 3.99
CA LEU A 45 1.54 -3.82 2.94
C LEU A 45 0.19 -3.33 3.48
N LEU A 46 -0.24 -3.83 4.65
CA LEU A 46 -1.47 -3.38 5.29
C LEU A 46 -1.44 -1.89 5.64
N ARG A 47 -0.31 -1.38 6.12
CA ARG A 47 -0.13 0.06 6.36
C ARG A 47 -0.17 0.87 5.07
N THR A 48 0.42 0.34 4.00
CA THR A 48 0.36 0.93 2.66
C THR A 48 -1.08 0.99 2.16
N PHE A 49 -1.86 -0.09 2.34
CA PHE A 49 -3.28 -0.14 2.00
C PHE A 49 -4.08 0.94 2.73
N TRP A 50 -4.00 0.99 4.06
CA TRP A 50 -4.78 1.96 4.83
C TRP A 50 -4.34 3.39 4.60
N GLY A 51 -3.03 3.65 4.49
CA GLY A 51 -2.49 4.96 4.16
C GLY A 51 -3.00 5.46 2.80
N SER A 52 -2.95 4.60 1.78
CA SER A 52 -3.45 4.94 0.45
C SER A 52 -4.97 5.09 0.44
N LEU A 53 -5.72 4.19 1.08
CA LEU A 53 -7.18 4.26 1.13
C LEU A 53 -7.65 5.57 1.78
N ILE A 54 -7.09 5.92 2.95
CA ILE A 54 -7.40 7.18 3.63
C ILE A 54 -7.01 8.36 2.74
N GLY A 55 -5.82 8.31 2.16
CA GLY A 55 -5.34 9.36 1.28
C GLY A 55 -6.25 9.59 0.06
N PHE A 56 -6.69 8.52 -0.62
CA PHE A 56 -7.60 8.60 -1.75
C PHE A 56 -8.98 9.13 -1.32
N VAL A 57 -9.51 8.69 -0.18
CA VAL A 57 -10.78 9.20 0.37
C VAL A 57 -10.67 10.70 0.65
N VAL A 58 -9.60 11.14 1.33
CA VAL A 58 -9.37 12.56 1.63
C VAL A 58 -9.18 13.37 0.35
N GLY A 59 -8.36 12.88 -0.59
CA GLY A 59 -8.16 13.51 -1.88
C GLY A 59 -9.45 13.68 -2.66
N PHE A 60 -10.28 12.63 -2.71
CA PHE A 60 -11.59 12.68 -3.34
C PHE A 60 -12.53 13.68 -2.66
N LEU A 61 -12.61 13.68 -1.33
CA LEU A 61 -13.43 14.64 -0.57
C LEU A 61 -12.99 16.09 -0.82
N LEU A 62 -11.69 16.35 -0.93
CA LEU A 62 -11.17 17.68 -1.28
C LEU A 62 -11.64 18.09 -2.69
N THR A 63 -11.57 17.19 -3.67
CA THR A 63 -11.99 17.49 -5.05
C THR A 63 -13.47 17.82 -5.23
N ILE A 64 -14.33 17.52 -4.24
CA ILE A 64 -15.75 17.92 -4.26
C ILE A 64 -15.90 19.46 -4.20
N THR A 65 -14.92 20.16 -3.65
CA THR A 65 -14.92 21.63 -3.58
C THR A 65 -14.06 22.25 -4.69
N PHE A 66 -14.50 23.38 -5.27
CA PHE A 66 -13.76 24.06 -6.35
C PHE A 66 -12.31 24.41 -5.96
N ILE A 67 -12.08 24.81 -4.71
CA ILE A 67 -10.75 25.08 -4.16
C ILE A 67 -9.98 23.77 -3.92
N GLY A 68 -10.67 22.73 -3.46
CA GLY A 68 -10.05 21.45 -3.15
C GLY A 68 -9.72 20.59 -4.37
N VAL A 69 -10.14 20.95 -5.59
CA VAL A 69 -9.56 20.34 -6.81
C VAL A 69 -8.06 20.65 -6.93
N ILE A 70 -7.67 21.90 -6.63
CA ILE A 70 -6.27 22.35 -6.70
C ILE A 70 -5.40 21.62 -5.66
N LEU A 71 -5.96 21.23 -4.52
CA LEU A 71 -5.23 20.54 -3.44
C LEU A 71 -5.39 19.02 -3.48
N GLY A 72 -6.56 18.54 -3.85
CA GLY A 72 -6.94 17.14 -3.87
C GLY A 72 -6.26 16.38 -5.00
N VAL A 73 -6.15 16.97 -6.20
CA VAL A 73 -5.46 16.31 -7.32
C VAL A 73 -3.97 16.08 -7.01
N PRO A 74 -3.18 17.08 -6.55
CA PRO A 74 -1.80 16.84 -6.13
C PRO A 74 -1.67 15.83 -5.01
N LEU A 75 -2.58 15.84 -4.02
CA LEU A 75 -2.57 14.87 -2.93
C LEU A 75 -2.71 13.44 -3.46
N VAL A 76 -3.69 13.20 -4.34
CA VAL A 76 -3.90 11.89 -4.97
C VAL A 76 -2.67 11.44 -5.76
N VAL A 77 -2.04 12.35 -6.51
CA VAL A 77 -0.81 12.07 -7.25
C VAL A 77 0.33 11.66 -6.31
N VAL A 78 0.54 12.39 -5.21
CA VAL A 78 1.55 12.04 -4.20
C VAL A 78 1.29 10.66 -3.60
N ILE A 79 0.04 10.32 -3.30
CA ILE A 79 -0.33 9.00 -2.77
C ILE A 79 -0.06 7.89 -3.79
N CYS A 80 -0.35 8.12 -5.07
CA CYS A 80 -0.03 7.16 -6.14
C CYS A 80 1.46 6.88 -6.21
N PHE A 81 2.30 7.91 -6.23
CA PHE A 81 3.75 7.75 -6.25
C PHE A 81 4.28 7.09 -4.98
N TRP A 82 3.74 7.47 -3.82
CA TRP A 82 4.09 6.85 -2.54
C TRP A 82 3.73 5.36 -2.49
N TYR A 83 2.53 5.00 -2.95
CA TYR A 83 2.07 3.61 -3.05
C TYR A 83 2.98 2.78 -3.97
N LEU A 84 3.25 3.29 -5.18
CA LEU A 84 4.15 2.66 -6.15
C LEU A 84 5.53 2.42 -5.54
N PHE A 85 6.13 3.47 -4.96
CA PHE A 85 7.43 3.40 -4.32
C PHE A 85 7.47 2.32 -3.23
N ARG A 86 6.48 2.30 -2.32
CA ARG A 86 6.45 1.31 -1.23
C ARG A 86 6.29 -0.12 -1.74
N VAL A 87 5.41 -0.35 -2.71
CA VAL A 87 5.20 -1.70 -3.28
C VAL A 87 6.48 -2.19 -3.96
N VAL A 88 7.16 -1.35 -4.74
CA VAL A 88 8.42 -1.71 -5.41
C VAL A 88 9.53 -2.01 -4.40
N VAL A 89 9.77 -1.11 -3.45
CA VAL A 89 10.81 -1.31 -2.41
C VAL A 89 10.54 -2.55 -1.57
N GLY A 90 9.27 -2.78 -1.23
CA GLY A 90 8.84 -3.94 -0.46
C GLY A 90 9.08 -5.26 -1.22
N VAL A 91 8.81 -5.30 -2.53
CA VAL A 91 9.12 -6.47 -3.37
C VAL A 91 10.63 -6.69 -3.51
N VAL A 92 11.41 -5.63 -3.72
CA VAL A 92 12.86 -5.74 -3.86
C VAL A 92 13.48 -6.33 -2.60
N ARG A 93 13.14 -5.81 -1.41
CA ARG A 93 13.62 -6.38 -0.15
C ARG A 93 13.18 -7.82 0.07
N LEU A 94 11.97 -8.17 -0.36
CA LEU A 94 11.51 -9.56 -0.32
C LEU A 94 12.36 -10.49 -1.18
N ILE A 95 12.72 -10.07 -2.40
CA ILE A 95 13.60 -10.82 -3.31
C ILE A 95 14.99 -10.99 -2.68
N ASP A 96 15.48 -9.94 -2.01
CA ASP A 96 16.76 -9.93 -1.30
C ASP A 96 16.72 -10.68 0.05
N ASN A 97 15.57 -11.29 0.42
CA ASN A 97 15.32 -11.93 1.72
C ASN A 97 15.59 -11.02 2.94
N GLN A 98 15.39 -9.72 2.79
CA GLN A 98 15.54 -8.74 3.86
C GLN A 98 14.17 -8.35 4.44
N PRO A 99 14.06 -8.09 5.76
CA PRO A 99 12.85 -7.55 6.35
C PRO A 99 12.61 -6.09 5.91
N VAL A 100 11.39 -5.61 6.14
CA VAL A 100 11.00 -4.21 5.95
C VAL A 100 10.64 -3.60 7.29
N THR A 101 10.76 -2.28 7.46
CA THR A 101 10.29 -1.63 8.70
C THR A 101 8.75 -1.58 8.67
N PRO A 102 8.05 -2.34 9.54
CA PRO A 102 6.58 -2.37 9.52
C PRO A 102 5.99 -1.01 9.84
N ASP A 103 6.69 -0.26 10.69
CA ASP A 103 6.22 1.00 11.24
C ASP A 103 6.69 2.26 10.50
N GLY A 104 7.51 2.08 9.46
CA GLY A 104 7.99 3.18 8.63
C GLY A 104 6.91 3.70 7.70
N TRP A 105 6.92 5.01 7.41
CA TRP A 105 6.14 5.61 6.33
C TRP A 105 6.93 5.72 5.02
N LEU A 106 8.26 5.56 5.06
CA LEU A 106 9.14 5.63 3.90
C LEU A 106 9.91 4.31 3.71
N MET A 107 10.60 3.83 4.74
CA MET A 107 11.45 2.62 4.70
C MET A 107 11.45 1.88 6.03
#